data_AF-A0A972ZCA7-F1
#
_entry.id   AF-A0A972ZCA7-F1
#
_cell.length_a   1.000
_cell.length_b   1.000
_cell.length_c   1.000
_cell.angle_alpha   90.00
_cell.angle_beta   90.00
_cell.angle_gamma   90.00
#
_symmetry.space_group_name_H-M   'P 1'
#
loop_
_entity.id
_entity.type
_entity.pdbx_description
1 polymer ?
#
loop_
_entity_poly.entity_id
_entity_poly.type
_entity_poly.pdbx_seq_one_letter_code
_entity_poly.pdbx_strand_id
1 'polypeptide(L)'
;MGWEESGEAWGSRAVDWAYLFEPYARAANQAVFDECGVAAGTSLLDIGCGSGFATRLAADRGATVAGLDASAALIAIARARTPDADLRLG
;
A
#
# COMPACT_ATOMS: atom_id res chain seq x y z
N MET A 1 8.32 18.48 13.63
CA MET A 1 7.84 17.13 13.30
C MET A 1 7.16 17.22 11.94
N GLY A 2 7.86 16.76 10.91
CA GLY A 2 7.32 16.61 9.56
C GLY A 2 6.87 15.16 9.32
N TRP A 3 6.32 14.88 8.13
CA TRP A 3 5.93 13.52 7.74
C TRP A 3 7.17 12.62 7.57
N GLU A 4 8.34 13.20 7.31
CA GLU A 4 9.61 12.51 7.14
C GLU A 4 10.02 11.71 8.40
N GLU A 5 9.84 12.29 9.59
CA GLU A 5 10.13 11.62 10.86
C GLU A 5 9.23 10.40 11.08
N SER A 6 7.96 10.51 10.67
CA SER A 6 7.04 9.36 10.66
C SER A 6 7.49 8.29 9.65
N GLY A 7 7.96 8.72 8.48
CA GLY A 7 8.49 7.85 7.44
C GLY A 7 9.71 7.04 7.88
N GLU A 8 10.63 7.65 8.62
CA GLU A 8 11.77 6.96 9.23
C GLU A 8 11.32 5.94 10.28
N ALA A 9 10.40 6.33 11.17
CA ALA A 9 9.90 5.45 12.22
C ALA A 9 9.20 4.20 11.65
N TRP A 10 8.25 4.38 10.72
CA TRP A 10 7.55 3.29 10.05
C TRP A 10 8.45 2.47 9.14
N GLY A 11 9.44 3.11 8.51
CA GLY A 11 10.40 2.46 7.60
C GLY A 11 11.47 1.63 8.29
N SER A 12 11.69 1.83 9.59
CA SER A 12 12.79 1.22 10.36
C SER A 12 12.88 -0.30 10.26
N ARG A 13 11.74 -0.97 10.02
CA ARG A 13 11.65 -2.43 9.82
C ARG A 13 10.77 -2.79 8.62
N ALA A 14 10.93 -2.07 7.51
CA ALA A 14 10.07 -2.18 6.33
C ALA A 14 9.91 -3.63 5.80
N VAL A 15 10.98 -4.41 5.75
CA VAL A 15 10.93 -5.82 5.28
C VAL A 15 10.15 -6.70 6.25
N ASP A 16 10.42 -6.60 7.56
CA ASP A 16 9.71 -7.38 8.56
C ASP A 16 8.21 -7.01 8.58
N TRP A 17 7.91 -5.72 8.49
CA TRP A 17 6.54 -5.24 8.36
C TRP A 17 5.85 -5.84 7.14
N ALA A 18 6.48 -5.73 5.96
CA ALA A 18 5.95 -6.16 4.68
C ALA A 18 5.66 -7.67 4.60
N TYR A 19 6.50 -8.50 5.21
CA TYR A 19 6.45 -9.96 5.03
C TYR A 19 6.02 -10.75 6.27
N LEU A 20 6.19 -10.20 7.47
CA LEU A 20 5.80 -10.88 8.72
C LEU A 20 4.51 -10.33 9.32
N PHE A 21 4.24 -9.02 9.16
CA PHE A 21 3.06 -8.38 9.74
C PHE A 21 1.93 -8.19 8.73
N GLU A 22 2.09 -7.31 7.73
CA GLU A 22 1.01 -6.91 6.80
C GLU A 22 0.09 -8.04 6.28
N PRO A 23 0.57 -9.27 5.99
CA PRO A 23 -0.30 -10.36 5.56
C PRO A 23 -1.49 -10.66 6.48
N TYR A 24 -1.43 -10.32 7.78
CA TYR A 24 -2.57 -10.47 8.70
C TYR A 24 -3.80 -9.70 8.20
N ALA A 25 -3.61 -8.57 7.51
CA ALA A 25 -4.67 -7.67 7.09
C ALA A 25 -5.41 -8.16 5.84
N ARG A 26 -4.99 -9.28 5.21
CA ARG A 26 -5.57 -9.77 3.95
C ARG A 26 -7.08 -9.93 4.00
N ALA A 27 -7.59 -10.65 4.99
CA ALA A 27 -9.03 -10.92 5.09
C ALA A 27 -9.83 -9.62 5.28
N ALA A 28 -9.32 -8.69 6.11
CA ALA A 28 -9.96 -7.40 6.33
C ALA A 28 -9.97 -6.54 5.05
N ASN A 29 -8.83 -6.42 4.36
CA ASN A 29 -8.75 -5.69 3.09
C ASN A 29 -9.68 -6.28 2.03
N GLN A 30 -9.76 -7.62 1.95
CA GLN A 30 -10.68 -8.26 1.00
C GLN A 30 -12.13 -7.93 1.33
N ALA A 31 -12.55 -8.08 2.58
CA ALA A 31 -13.92 -7.76 2.99
C ALA A 31 -14.29 -6.29 2.72
N VAL A 32 -13.38 -5.36 3.03
CA VAL A 32 -13.60 -3.92 2.75
C VAL A 32 -13.70 -3.66 1.25
N PHE A 33 -12.82 -4.24 0.44
CA PHE A 33 -12.84 -4.06 -1.01
C PHE A 33 -14.08 -4.67 -1.67
N ASP A 34 -14.56 -5.79 -1.14
CA ASP A 34 -15.79 -6.43 -1.63
C ASP A 34 -17.01 -5.54 -1.30
N GLU A 35 -17.09 -4.98 -0.09
CA GLU A 35 -18.15 -4.04 0.31
C GLU A 35 -18.10 -2.73 -0.49
N CYS A 36 -16.90 -2.21 -0.75
CA CYS A 36 -16.71 -1.01 -1.56
C CYS A 36 -16.87 -1.25 -3.07
N GLY A 37 -17.05 -2.50 -3.51
CA GLY A 37 -17.15 -2.83 -4.93
C GLY A 37 -15.88 -2.50 -5.72
N VAL A 38 -14.70 -2.66 -5.12
CA VAL A 38 -13.42 -2.43 -5.81
C VAL A 38 -13.24 -3.46 -6.90
N ALA A 39 -13.20 -3.02 -8.15
CA ALA A 39 -13.12 -3.87 -9.32
C ALA A 39 -12.49 -3.11 -10.51
N ALA A 40 -12.51 -3.74 -11.69
CA ALA A 40 -12.18 -3.07 -12.94
C ALA A 40 -13.02 -1.79 -13.12
N GLY A 41 -12.34 -0.67 -13.43
CA GLY A 41 -12.97 0.65 -13.55
C GLY A 41 -12.95 1.48 -12.27
N THR A 42 -12.60 0.90 -11.12
CA THR A 42 -12.35 1.65 -9.89
C THR A 42 -11.02 2.41 -9.99
N SER A 43 -11.04 3.70 -9.63
CA SER A 43 -9.83 4.48 -9.33
C SER A 43 -9.66 4.58 -7.82
N LEU A 44 -8.55 4.07 -7.28
CA LEU A 44 -8.32 3.97 -5.84
C LEU A 44 -7.03 4.71 -5.46
N LEU A 45 -7.13 5.57 -4.44
CA LEU A 45 -6.00 6.21 -3.79
C LEU A 45 -5.78 5.60 -2.40
N ASP A 46 -4.60 5.02 -2.17
CA ASP A 46 -4.18 4.41 -0.90
C ASP A 46 -3.27 5.38 -0.13
N ILE A 47 -3.77 5.98 0.96
CA ILE A 47 -3.04 6.99 1.76
C ILE A 47 -2.40 6.32 2.97
N GLY A 48 -1.08 6.43 3.10
CA GLY A 48 -0.31 5.59 4.02
C GLY A 48 -0.23 4.16 3.49
N CYS A 49 0.06 4.00 2.20
CA CYS A 49 -0.02 2.70 1.52
C CYS A 49 1.02 1.68 2.00
N GLY A 50 1.97 2.11 2.85
CA GLY A 50 3.00 1.26 3.41
C GLY A 50 3.78 0.54 2.32
N SER A 51 3.98 -0.77 2.49
CA SER A 51 4.66 -1.57 1.46
C SER A 51 3.70 -2.06 0.37
N GLY A 52 2.55 -1.41 0.20
CA GLY A 52 1.64 -1.57 -0.93
C GLY A 52 0.82 -2.85 -0.92
N PHE A 53 0.59 -3.48 0.24
CA PHE A 53 -0.18 -4.74 0.30
C PHE A 53 -1.65 -4.55 -0.11
N ALA A 54 -2.34 -3.55 0.45
CA ALA A 54 -3.71 -3.23 0.06
C ALA A 54 -3.79 -2.73 -1.38
N THR A 55 -2.90 -1.80 -1.77
CA THR A 55 -2.69 -1.37 -3.16
C THR A 55 -2.61 -2.55 -4.13
N ARG A 56 -1.76 -3.57 -3.85
CA ARG A 56 -1.61 -4.75 -4.71
C ARG A 56 -2.90 -5.55 -4.81
N LEU A 57 -3.60 -5.76 -3.68
CA LEU A 57 -4.87 -6.49 -3.64
C LEU A 57 -5.99 -5.79 -4.41
N ALA A 58 -5.98 -4.45 -4.48
CA ALA A 58 -6.90 -3.68 -5.31
C ALA A 58 -6.51 -3.76 -6.80
N ALA A 59 -5.21 -3.66 -7.12
CA ALA A 59 -4.71 -3.83 -8.48
C ALA A 59 -5.02 -5.23 -9.05
N ASP A 60 -4.89 -6.29 -8.24
CA ASP A 60 -5.24 -7.67 -8.61
C ASP A 60 -6.74 -7.82 -8.92
N ARG A 61 -7.60 -6.90 -8.46
CA ARG A 61 -9.04 -6.82 -8.81
C ARG A 61 -9.31 -5.99 -10.07
N GLY A 62 -8.27 -5.46 -10.71
CA GLY A 62 -8.36 -4.63 -11.91
C GLY A 62 -8.57 -3.13 -11.65
N ALA A 63 -8.47 -2.67 -10.40
CA ALA A 63 -8.53 -1.25 -10.10
C ALA A 63 -7.27 -0.52 -10.59
N THR A 64 -7.43 0.72 -11.04
CA THR A 64 -6.31 1.65 -11.25
C THR A 64 -5.94 2.25 -9.91
N VAL A 65 -4.70 2.02 -9.46
CA VAL A 65 -4.27 2.37 -8.11
C VAL A 65 -3.18 3.44 -8.14
N ALA A 66 -3.30 4.40 -7.22
CA ALA A 66 -2.25 5.31 -6.83
C ALA A 66 -2.06 5.22 -5.31
N GLY A 67 -0.87 5.56 -4.81
CA GLY A 67 -0.59 5.53 -3.39
C GLY A 67 0.48 6.50 -2.94
N LEU A 68 0.40 6.89 -1.68
CA LEU A 68 1.33 7.78 -1.01
C LEU A 68 1.70 7.20 0.34
N ASP A 69 2.98 7.20 0.67
CA ASP A 69 3.45 6.87 2.01
C ASP A 69 4.69 7.69 2.36
N ALA A 70 4.82 8.01 3.65
CA ALA A 70 5.93 8.80 4.17
C ALA A 70 7.26 8.04 4.17
N SER A 71 7.23 6.71 4.12
CA SER A 71 8.41 5.87 4.23
C SER A 71 8.99 5.49 2.86
N ALA A 72 10.17 6.03 2.55
CA ALA A 72 10.90 5.66 1.34
C ALA A 72 11.21 4.15 1.27
N ALA A 73 11.50 3.51 2.41
CA ALA A 73 11.80 2.08 2.48
C ALA A 73 10.57 1.22 2.16
N LEU A 74 9.39 1.61 2.64
CA LEU A 74 8.14 0.91 2.32
C LEU A 74 7.72 1.15 0.86
N ILE A 75 7.83 2.40 0.36
CA ILE A 75 7.54 2.74 -1.05
C ILE A 75 8.40 1.94 -2.03
N ALA A 76 9.67 1.66 -1.71
CA ALA A 76 10.52 0.83 -2.55
C ALA A 76 9.94 -0.59 -2.72
N ILE A 77 9.41 -1.18 -1.64
CA ILE A 77 8.76 -2.49 -1.67
C ILE A 77 7.41 -2.41 -2.41
N ALA A 78 6.62 -1.36 -2.16
CA ALA A 78 5.33 -1.14 -2.82
C ALA A 78 5.49 -1.07 -4.36
N ARG A 79 6.47 -0.30 -4.84
CA ARG A 79 6.80 -0.19 -6.27
C ARG A 79 7.27 -1.52 -6.87
N ALA A 80 8.01 -2.33 -6.11
CA ALA A 80 8.40 -3.66 -6.57
C ALA A 80 7.20 -4.63 -6.67
N ARG A 81 6.21 -4.52 -5.77
CA ARG A 81 4.99 -5.37 -5.78
C ARG A 81 4.01 -4.99 -6.90
N THR A 82 3.92 -3.70 -7.21
CA THR A 82 2.93 -3.16 -8.16
C THR A 82 3.60 -2.11 -9.06
N PRO A 83 4.42 -2.52 -10.03
CA PRO A 83 5.23 -1.60 -10.84
C PRO A 83 4.42 -0.65 -11.72
N ASP A 84 3.19 -1.01 -12.07
CA ASP A 84 2.30 -0.21 -12.90
C ASP A 84 1.51 0.85 -12.10
N ALA A 85 1.62 0.86 -10.77
CA ALA A 85 0.93 1.81 -9.90
C ALA A 85 1.68 3.14 -9.75
N ASP A 86 0.95 4.25 -9.65
CA ASP A 86 1.53 5.56 -9.31
C ASP A 86 1.79 5.66 -7.80
N LEU A 87 2.97 5.24 -7.37
CA LEU A 87 3.37 5.18 -5.97
C LEU A 87 4.40 6.26 -5.64
N ARG A 88 4.06 7.14 -4.71
CA ARG A 88 4.82 8.36 -4.38
C ARG A 88 5.25 8.37 -2.92
N LEU A 89 6.38 9.03 -2.67
CA LEU A 89 6.84 9.37 -1.34
C LEU A 89 6.24 10.72 -0.94
N GLY A 90 5.69 10.84 0.27
CA GLY A 90 5.18 12.11 0.82
C GLY A 90 4.14 11.94 1.91
#